data_AF-A0A3M1B4D3-F1
#
_entry.id   AF-A0A3M1B4D3-F1
#
_cell.length_a   1.000
_cell.length_b   1.000
_cell.length_c   1.000
_cell.angle_alpha   90.00
_cell.angle_beta   90.00
_cell.angle_gamma   90.00
#
_symmetry.space_group_name_H-M   'P 1'
#
loop_
_entity.id
_entity.type
_entity.pdbx_description
1 polymer ?
#
loop_
_entity_poly.entity_id
_entity_poly.type
_entity_poly.pdbx_seq_one_letter_code
_entity_poly.pdbx_strand_id
1 'polypeptide(L)' 'CTDSIVFTEGDPSGDRDGDGFGNDLDNCPDRSNTGQEDRDADGVGDACDNCPSDANPGQSDSDGDGRGDVCDPR' A
#
# COMPACT_ATOMS: atom_id res chain seq x y z
N CYS A 1 -9.52 -9.94 -13.74
CA CYS A 1 -9.55 -11.42 -13.67
C CYS A 1 -9.26 -11.97 -15.06
N THR A 2 -8.29 -12.89 -15.17
CA THR A 2 -7.45 -13.21 -16.36
C THR A 2 -6.50 -12.04 -16.65
N ASP A 3 -5.18 -12.17 -16.64
CA ASP A 3 -4.37 -13.33 -16.98
C ASP A 3 -2.97 -13.15 -16.37
N SER A 4 -2.45 -14.22 -15.77
CA SER A 4 -1.10 -14.26 -15.22
C SER A 4 -0.12 -14.66 -16.32
N ILE A 5 0.37 -13.72 -17.15
CA ILE A 5 1.61 -13.89 -17.93
C ILE A 5 2.11 -12.56 -18.53
N VAL A 6 3.06 -11.93 -17.83
CA VAL A 6 4.25 -11.17 -18.27
C VAL A 6 4.20 -10.24 -19.51
N PHE A 7 4.56 -8.96 -19.25
CA PHE A 7 5.35 -8.03 -20.09
C PHE A 7 4.89 -7.77 -21.54
N THR A 8 4.30 -6.58 -21.80
CA THR A 8 4.87 -5.49 -22.64
C THR A 8 3.86 -4.46 -23.19
N GLU A 9 2.56 -4.52 -22.96
CA GLU A 9 1.65 -3.56 -23.61
C GLU A 9 0.77 -2.84 -22.59
N GLY A 10 1.28 -1.72 -22.07
CA GLY A 10 0.56 -0.65 -21.38
C GLY A 10 -0.65 -1.09 -20.57
N ASP A 11 -0.43 -1.47 -19.31
CA ASP A 11 -1.52 -1.66 -18.36
C ASP A 11 -2.34 -0.36 -18.28
N PRO A 12 -3.61 -0.35 -18.72
CA PRO A 12 -4.44 0.84 -18.69
C PRO A 12 -4.68 1.38 -17.27
N SER A 13 -4.48 0.55 -16.23
CA SER A 13 -4.57 0.98 -14.82
C SER A 13 -3.26 1.52 -14.26
N GLY A 14 -2.12 1.26 -14.92
CA GLY A 14 -0.79 1.52 -14.40
C GLY A 14 -0.52 0.70 -13.14
N ASP A 15 0.46 -0.19 -13.19
CA ASP A 15 0.95 -0.95 -12.04
C ASP A 15 2.40 -0.50 -11.82
N ARG A 16 2.62 0.38 -10.85
CA ARG A 16 3.90 1.06 -10.68
C ARG A 16 4.94 0.16 -10.01
N ASP A 17 4.52 -0.74 -9.13
CA ASP A 17 5.43 -1.60 -8.37
C ASP A 17 5.47 -3.06 -8.87
N GLY A 18 4.61 -3.39 -9.84
CA GLY A 18 4.62 -4.65 -10.57
C GLY A 18 4.02 -5.82 -9.81
N ASP A 19 3.11 -5.55 -8.86
CA ASP A 19 2.56 -6.57 -7.96
C ASP A 19 1.26 -7.22 -8.48
N GLY A 20 0.72 -6.71 -9.59
CA GLY A 20 -0.48 -7.23 -10.22
C GLY A 20 -1.78 -6.53 -9.80
N PHE A 21 -1.71 -5.49 -8.96
CA PHE A 21 -2.79 -4.54 -8.72
C PHE A 21 -2.46 -3.20 -9.38
N GLY A 22 -3.44 -2.66 -10.11
CA GLY A 22 -3.29 -1.33 -10.70
C GLY A 22 -3.37 -0.24 -9.63
N ASN A 23 -2.67 0.88 -9.80
CA ASN A 23 -2.51 1.96 -8.81
C ASN A 23 -3.84 2.45 -8.18
N ASP A 24 -4.94 2.42 -8.94
CA ASP A 24 -6.27 2.85 -8.45
C ASP A 24 -6.97 1.81 -7.55
N LEU A 25 -6.50 0.55 -7.59
CA LEU A 25 -7.01 -0.58 -6.82
C LEU A 25 -5.97 -1.13 -5.83
N ASP A 26 -4.77 -0.56 -5.82
CA ASP A 26 -3.63 -0.91 -4.99
C ASP A 26 -3.63 -0.01 -3.73
N ASN A 27 -3.59 -0.63 -2.55
CA ASN A 27 -3.54 0.10 -1.27
C ASN A 27 -2.11 0.48 -0.88
N CYS A 28 -1.11 0.08 -1.67
CA CYS A 28 0.28 0.47 -1.61
C CYS A 28 0.91 0.68 -3.01
N PRO A 29 0.49 1.69 -3.81
CA PRO A 29 0.91 1.91 -5.21
C PRO A 29 2.42 2.08 -5.51
N ASP A 30 3.26 2.05 -4.49
CA ASP A 30 4.72 2.21 -4.58
C ASP A 30 5.47 1.05 -3.88
N ARG A 31 4.75 0.04 -3.38
CA ARG A 31 5.25 -1.00 -2.48
C ARG A 31 4.49 -2.30 -2.69
N SER A 32 5.09 -3.15 -3.54
CA SER A 32 4.52 -4.45 -3.91
C SER A 32 4.00 -5.23 -2.72
N ASN A 33 2.70 -5.52 -2.74
CA ASN A 33 1.97 -6.21 -1.69
C ASN A 33 0.83 -7.03 -2.30
N THR A 34 1.17 -8.03 -3.10
CA THR A 34 0.24 -8.94 -3.81
C THR A 34 -0.91 -9.55 -2.98
N GLY A 35 -0.81 -9.54 -1.65
CA GLY A 35 -1.86 -9.99 -0.74
C GLY A 35 -2.91 -8.93 -0.39
N GLN A 36 -2.65 -7.65 -0.68
CA GLN A 36 -3.50 -6.49 -0.41
C GLN A 36 -3.99 -6.46 1.04
N GLU A 37 -3.17 -6.93 1.99
CA GLU A 37 -3.53 -6.91 3.40
C GLU A 37 -3.66 -5.47 3.89
N ASP A 38 -4.76 -5.18 4.59
CA ASP A 38 -5.07 -3.91 5.25
C ASP A 38 -5.84 -4.29 6.52
N ARG A 39 -5.12 -4.36 7.64
CA ARG A 39 -5.62 -4.98 8.87
C ARG A 39 -6.59 -4.10 9.63
N ASP A 40 -6.38 -2.79 9.59
CA ASP A 40 -7.20 -1.81 10.30
C ASP A 40 -8.25 -1.13 9.40
N ALA A 41 -8.25 -1.48 8.12
CA ALA A 41 -9.22 -1.07 7.11
C ALA A 41 -9.24 0.45 6.88
N ASP A 42 -8.06 1.07 6.92
CA ASP A 42 -7.89 2.51 6.74
C ASP A 42 -7.68 2.93 5.27
N GLY A 43 -7.45 1.95 4.38
CA GLY A 43 -7.22 2.14 2.95
C GLY A 43 -5.75 2.19 2.55
N VAL A 44 -4.82 2.04 3.49
CA VAL A 44 -3.38 1.89 3.29
C VAL A 44 -3.01 0.44 3.61
N GLY A 45 -2.26 -0.21 2.72
CA GLY A 45 -1.90 -1.60 2.93
C GLY A 45 -0.84 -1.78 4.03
N ASP A 46 -0.89 -2.92 4.74
CA ASP A 46 0.05 -3.32 5.80
C ASP A 46 1.54 -3.21 5.37
N ALA A 47 1.80 -3.28 4.05
CA ALA A 47 3.16 -3.19 3.48
C ALA A 47 3.73 -1.77 3.41
N CYS A 48 2.86 -0.75 3.37
CA CYS A 48 3.24 0.66 3.29
C CYS A 48 2.68 1.51 4.44
N ASP A 49 1.92 0.90 5.35
CA ASP A 49 1.38 1.52 6.54
C ASP A 49 2.43 1.64 7.66
N ASN A 50 2.61 2.85 8.19
CA ASN A 50 3.48 3.16 9.31
C ASN A 50 2.85 2.82 10.69
N CYS A 51 1.58 2.44 10.73
CA CYS A 51 0.84 1.91 11.87
C CYS A 51 -0.15 0.78 11.50
N PRO A 52 0.31 -0.43 11.11
CA PRO A 52 -0.52 -1.55 10.57
C PRO A 52 -1.60 -2.16 11.48
N SER A 53 -1.98 -1.52 12.57
CA SER A 53 -2.99 -1.99 13.51
C SER A 53 -3.88 -0.87 14.04
N ASP A 54 -3.61 0.37 13.66
CA ASP A 54 -4.27 1.56 14.19
C ASP A 54 -4.52 2.55 13.05
N ALA A 55 -5.74 2.51 12.52
CA ALA A 55 -6.15 3.24 11.32
C ALA A 55 -5.68 4.72 11.30
N ASN A 56 -4.89 5.06 10.28
CA ASN A 56 -4.32 6.37 10.07
C ASN A 56 -4.12 6.67 8.57
N PRO A 57 -5.21 6.93 7.80
CA PRO A 57 -5.15 7.07 6.34
C PRO A 57 -4.22 8.20 5.85
N GLY A 58 -3.91 9.15 6.73
CA GLY A 58 -3.01 10.27 6.46
C GLY A 58 -1.52 9.97 6.67
N GLN A 59 -1.15 8.77 7.17
CA GLN A 59 0.22 8.29 7.33
C GLN A 59 1.19 9.35 7.90
N SER A 60 0.71 10.09 8.91
CA SER A 60 1.49 11.18 9.52
C SER A 60 2.57 10.62 10.41
N ASP A 61 3.80 11.11 10.24
CA ASP A 61 4.99 10.78 11.01
C ASP A 61 5.73 12.11 11.26
N SER A 62 5.56 12.68 12.44
CA SER A 62 6.03 14.03 12.75
C SER A 62 7.52 14.11 13.08
N ASP A 63 8.14 13.02 13.55
CA ASP A 63 9.55 12.98 13.94
C ASP A 63 10.45 12.25 12.91
N GLY A 64 9.84 11.58 11.94
CA GLY A 64 10.49 10.98 10.78
C GLY A 64 11.20 9.68 11.10
N ASP A 65 10.79 8.96 12.14
CA ASP A 65 11.40 7.70 12.55
C ASP A 65 10.84 6.47 11.78
N GLY A 66 9.80 6.67 10.97
CA GLY A 66 9.14 5.65 10.17
C GLY A 66 7.94 4.98 10.87
N ARG A 67 7.58 5.39 12.09
CA ARG A 67 6.36 5.00 12.78
C ARG A 67 5.37 6.16 12.75
N GLY A 68 4.08 5.86 12.54
CA GLY A 68 3.07 6.90 12.51
C GLY A 68 2.75 7.50 13.86
N ASP A 69 2.36 8.77 13.87
CA ASP A 69 1.96 9.55 15.06
C ASP A 69 0.85 8.86 15.88
N VAL A 70 0.07 7.97 15.25
CA VAL A 70 -1.05 7.25 15.88
C VAL A 70 -0.56 6.10 16.77
N CYS A 71 0.44 5.35 16.34
CA CYS A 71 0.99 4.19 17.06
C CYS A 71 2.36 4.45 17.69
N ASP A 72 2.93 5.64 17.46
CA ASP A 72 4.17 6.07 18.08
C ASP A 72 3.92 6.60 19.52
N PRO A 73 4.50 5.95 20.55
CA PRO A 73 4.40 6.44 21.92
C PRO A 73 5.15 7.77 22.19
N ARG A 74 6.04 8.21 21.30
CA ARG A 74 7.08 9.25 21.53
C ARG A 74 8.11 8.92 22.60
#